data_AF-A0AAW7FXJ8-F1
#
_entry.id   AF-A0AAW7FXJ8-F1
#
_cell.length_a   1.000
_cell.length_b   1.000
_cell.length_c   1.000
_cell.angle_alpha   90.00
_cell.angle_beta   90.00
_cell.angle_gamma   90.00
#
_symmetry.space_group_name_H-M   'P 1'
#
loop_
_entity.id
_entity.type
_entity.pdbx_description
1 polymer ?
#
loop_
_entity_poly.entity_id
_entity_poly.type
_entity_poly.pdbx_seq_one_letter_code
_entity_poly.pdbx_strand_id
1 'polypeptide(L)'
;MTNILDNQNLAPATISASSAIFSVSMLGQLTAFANLMADSRVSVPDHLAGKPADCMAIVMQAMQWGMNPYAVAQKTHLVSGKLGYEAQLVNAVISSSTAITGRFHYDYGGDWSRCTISKEVTVKRKGSKGEYTTTERVRAWSDADEMGLFVRVGAVIRGEKEITWGEPVYLSSVVVRNSPLWVSNPKQQLAYLALKYWARLYTPDVILGVYTKEELEGHLEKEINPRPSADRVDIHSMDESPVIVTSEDVQKYEDQDGWVTDFRQRIEDSNSTVETTALRQEVESQKNAIGITLYTELKGKVVQRHHRLNAVCRIEKMINDLPGSGDPEAEAKFTALENALNAAKVHLGELYDGYTITLNDMKPEYIGA
;
A
#
# COMPACT_ATOMS: atom_id res chain seq x y z
N MET A 1 -42.20 34.07 47.26
CA MET A 1 -42.08 33.99 45.79
C MET A 1 -40.83 34.76 45.40
N THR A 2 -39.70 34.07 45.23
CA THR A 2 -38.54 34.55 44.46
C THR A 2 -37.57 33.39 44.31
N ASN A 3 -37.74 32.62 43.22
CA ASN A 3 -36.73 31.66 42.77
C ASN A 3 -35.57 32.47 42.18
N ILE A 4 -34.44 32.48 42.88
CA ILE A 4 -33.17 32.95 42.32
C ILE A 4 -32.72 31.86 41.35
N LEU A 5 -32.89 32.13 40.07
CA LEU A 5 -32.28 31.36 38.99
C LEU A 5 -30.77 31.64 39.05
N ASP A 6 -30.01 30.67 39.56
CA ASP A 6 -28.56 30.62 39.39
C ASP A 6 -28.27 30.51 37.90
N ASN A 7 -27.97 31.66 37.28
CA ASN A 7 -27.52 31.74 35.92
C ASN A 7 -26.05 31.29 35.90
N GLN A 8 -25.82 29.98 35.86
CA GLN A 8 -24.50 29.43 35.60
C GLN A 8 -24.08 29.88 34.20
N ASN A 9 -23.23 30.92 34.17
CA ASN A 9 -22.43 31.29 33.01
C ASN A 9 -21.58 30.08 32.62
N LEU A 10 -22.13 29.22 31.77
CA LEU A 10 -21.37 28.26 30.98
C LEU A 10 -20.59 29.06 29.94
N ALA A 11 -19.46 29.64 30.37
CA ALA A 11 -18.37 29.88 29.45
C ALA A 11 -18.10 28.55 28.75
N PRO A 12 -17.99 28.50 27.40
CA PRO A 12 -17.64 27.27 26.72
C PRO A 12 -16.26 26.87 27.26
N ALA A 13 -16.23 25.85 28.12
CA ALA A 13 -14.99 25.26 28.55
C ALA A 13 -14.32 24.77 27.29
N THR A 14 -13.21 25.41 26.91
CA THR A 14 -12.22 24.82 26.00
C THR A 14 -11.66 23.60 26.73
N ILE A 15 -12.42 22.51 26.72
CA ILE A 15 -11.98 21.21 27.22
C ILE A 15 -10.86 20.81 26.26
N SER A 16 -9.63 20.83 26.76
CA SER A 16 -8.51 20.25 26.01
C SER A 16 -8.87 18.81 25.67
N ALA A 17 -8.72 18.40 24.41
CA ALA A 17 -9.01 17.03 23.97
C ALA A 17 -8.30 16.00 24.86
N SER A 18 -7.11 16.36 25.36
CA SER A 18 -6.34 15.59 26.34
C SER A 18 -7.10 15.33 27.65
N SER A 19 -7.80 16.32 28.20
CA SER A 19 -8.54 16.20 29.46
C SER A 19 -9.86 15.45 29.32
N ALA A 20 -10.49 15.52 28.14
CA ALA A 20 -11.73 14.78 27.85
C ALA A 20 -11.49 13.25 27.82
N ILE A 21 -10.38 12.82 27.20
CA ILE A 21 -10.08 11.38 26.98
C ILE A 21 -9.88 10.62 28.31
N PHE A 22 -9.38 11.27 29.36
CA PHE A 22 -9.07 10.62 30.64
C PHE A 22 -10.20 10.67 31.68
N SER A 23 -11.37 11.20 31.33
CA SER A 23 -12.52 11.21 32.23
C SER A 23 -13.55 10.16 31.83
N VAL A 24 -13.86 9.25 32.76
CA VAL A 24 -14.81 8.15 32.53
C VAL A 24 -16.19 8.66 32.14
N SER A 25 -16.61 9.82 32.69
CA SER A 25 -17.87 10.47 32.34
C SER A 25 -17.92 10.97 30.89
N MET A 26 -16.85 11.60 30.40
CA MET A 26 -16.79 12.06 29.01
C MET A 26 -16.67 10.88 28.05
N LEU A 27 -15.93 9.82 28.39
CA LEU A 27 -15.88 8.60 27.57
C LEU A 27 -17.28 8.02 27.34
N GLY A 28 -18.15 8.02 28.36
CA GLY A 28 -19.55 7.62 28.20
C GLY A 28 -20.33 8.52 27.24
N GLN A 29 -20.16 9.85 27.34
CA GLN A 29 -20.80 10.81 26.42
C GLN A 29 -20.30 10.67 24.98
N LEU A 30 -19.00 10.49 24.80
CA LEU A 30 -18.39 10.27 23.48
C LEU A 30 -18.87 8.95 22.86
N THR A 31 -19.03 7.90 23.67
CA THR A 31 -19.60 6.62 23.23
C THR A 31 -21.04 6.80 22.75
N ALA A 32 -21.86 7.55 23.49
CA ALA A 32 -23.23 7.87 23.09
C ALA A 32 -23.27 8.67 21.78
N PHE A 33 -22.39 9.65 21.61
CA PHE A 33 -22.27 10.43 20.38
C PHE A 33 -21.79 9.57 19.20
N ALA A 34 -20.86 8.65 19.41
CA ALA A 34 -20.40 7.72 18.39
C ALA A 34 -21.49 6.75 17.93
N ASN A 35 -22.33 6.26 18.85
CA ASN A 35 -23.53 5.48 18.50
C ASN A 35 -24.49 6.30 17.62
N LEU A 36 -24.78 7.54 18.02
CA LEU A 36 -25.63 8.44 17.23
C LEU A 36 -25.04 8.70 15.84
N MET A 37 -23.72 8.85 15.75
CA MET A 37 -23.04 9.02 14.47
C MET A 37 -23.16 7.75 13.60
N ALA A 38 -23.01 6.56 14.19
CA ALA A 38 -23.19 5.29 13.47
C ALA A 38 -24.64 5.07 12.97
N ASP A 39 -25.64 5.62 13.65
CA ASP A 39 -27.04 5.56 13.21
C ASP A 39 -27.34 6.46 11.99
N SER A 40 -26.47 7.43 11.71
CA SER A 40 -26.63 8.32 10.55
C SER A 40 -26.28 7.59 9.25
N ARG A 41 -27.25 7.53 8.32
CA ARG A 41 -27.07 6.88 7.01
C ARG A 41 -26.65 7.82 5.87
N VAL A 42 -26.91 9.12 6.01
CA VAL A 42 -26.68 10.10 4.94
C VAL A 42 -25.44 10.94 5.23
N SER A 43 -25.25 11.33 6.50
CA SER A 43 -24.16 12.24 6.88
C SER A 43 -22.86 11.52 7.18
N VAL A 44 -22.88 10.20 7.30
CA VAL A 44 -21.74 9.34 7.61
C VAL A 44 -21.57 8.32 6.49
N PRO A 45 -20.34 8.08 6.00
CA PRO A 45 -20.09 7.11 4.93
C PRO A 45 -20.45 5.66 5.30
N ASP A 46 -20.74 4.85 4.28
CA ASP A 46 -21.11 3.43 4.42
C ASP A 46 -20.09 2.60 5.21
N HIS A 47 -18.80 2.93 5.14
CA HIS A 47 -17.77 2.21 5.88
C HIS A 47 -17.76 2.49 7.39
N LEU A 48 -18.47 3.53 7.85
CA LEU A 48 -18.62 3.93 9.26
C LEU A 48 -20.07 3.73 9.77
N ALA A 49 -21.06 3.78 8.89
CA ALA A 49 -22.46 3.58 9.25
C ALA A 49 -22.67 2.19 9.89
N GLY A 50 -23.40 2.16 11.01
CA GLY A 50 -23.61 0.95 11.81
C GLY A 50 -22.36 0.43 12.56
N LYS A 51 -21.25 1.19 12.58
CA LYS A 51 -20.02 0.82 13.28
C LYS A 51 -19.62 1.85 14.34
N PRO A 52 -20.23 1.79 15.54
CA PRO A 52 -19.97 2.77 16.60
C PRO A 52 -18.50 2.87 17.04
N ALA A 53 -17.76 1.76 17.04
CA ALA A 53 -16.35 1.76 17.41
C ALA A 53 -15.49 2.57 16.42
N ASP A 54 -15.74 2.42 15.12
CA ASP A 54 -15.04 3.19 14.08
C ASP A 54 -15.46 4.66 14.13
N CYS A 55 -16.75 4.95 14.36
CA CYS A 55 -17.23 6.32 14.60
C CYS A 55 -16.56 6.96 15.82
N MET A 56 -16.38 6.22 16.92
CA MET A 56 -15.70 6.70 18.12
C MET A 56 -14.25 7.11 17.82
N ALA A 57 -13.53 6.32 17.00
CA ALA A 57 -12.20 6.69 16.56
C ALA A 57 -12.19 8.02 15.78
N ILE A 58 -13.15 8.23 14.88
CA ILE A 58 -13.30 9.50 14.15
C ILE A 58 -13.62 10.65 15.10
N VAL A 59 -14.51 10.45 16.07
CA VAL A 59 -14.88 11.48 17.06
C VAL A 59 -13.67 11.89 17.86
N MET A 60 -12.89 10.94 18.38
CA MET A 60 -11.67 11.23 19.13
C MET A 60 -10.63 11.95 18.26
N GLN A 61 -10.46 11.52 17.01
CA GLN A 61 -9.52 12.16 16.08
C GLN A 61 -9.94 13.58 15.72
N ALA A 62 -11.23 13.80 15.48
CA ALA A 62 -11.79 15.12 15.19
C ALA A 62 -11.66 16.06 16.38
N MET A 63 -11.88 15.56 17.61
CA MET A 63 -11.63 16.34 18.83
C MET A 63 -10.17 16.73 18.98
N GLN A 64 -9.23 15.83 18.68
CA GLN A 64 -7.80 16.13 18.72
C GLN A 64 -7.42 17.25 17.73
N TRP A 65 -8.05 17.27 16.55
CA TRP A 65 -7.87 18.35 15.57
C TRP A 65 -8.74 19.59 15.83
N GLY A 66 -9.64 19.56 16.82
CA GLY A 66 -10.61 20.63 17.05
C GLY A 66 -11.62 20.81 15.90
N MET A 67 -11.94 19.74 15.18
CA MET A 67 -12.83 19.76 14.01
C MET A 67 -14.16 19.04 14.29
N ASN A 68 -15.17 19.30 13.44
CA ASN A 68 -16.46 18.64 13.51
C ASN A 68 -16.33 17.14 13.10
N PRO A 69 -16.74 16.18 13.95
CA PRO A 69 -16.64 14.74 13.65
C PRO A 69 -17.34 14.31 12.36
N TYR A 70 -18.51 14.87 12.03
CA TYR A 70 -19.21 14.54 10.79
C TYR A 70 -18.45 15.02 9.56
N ALA A 71 -17.84 16.21 9.63
CA ALA A 71 -17.05 16.75 8.52
C ALA A 71 -15.77 15.93 8.29
N VAL A 72 -15.13 15.48 9.39
CA VAL A 72 -13.97 14.57 9.32
C VAL A 72 -14.40 13.22 8.72
N ALA A 73 -15.51 12.65 9.18
CA ALA A 73 -16.03 11.37 8.70
C ALA A 73 -16.27 11.38 7.19
N GLN A 74 -16.90 12.43 6.66
CA GLN A 74 -17.18 12.59 5.22
C GLN A 74 -15.92 12.64 4.34
N LYS A 75 -14.75 12.89 4.94
CA LYS A 75 -13.46 12.95 4.28
C LYS A 75 -12.60 11.72 4.52
N THR A 76 -13.22 10.62 4.95
CA THR A 76 -12.57 9.32 5.12
C THR A 76 -12.96 8.35 4.01
N HIS A 77 -12.13 7.35 3.77
CA HIS A 77 -12.40 6.26 2.84
C HIS A 77 -11.72 4.98 3.33
N LEU A 78 -12.22 3.83 2.90
CA LEU A 78 -11.64 2.53 3.23
C LEU A 78 -10.84 1.99 2.03
N VAL A 79 -9.57 1.65 2.25
CA VAL A 79 -8.72 0.98 1.26
C VAL A 79 -8.10 -0.25 1.93
N SER A 80 -8.36 -1.44 1.38
CA SER A 80 -7.78 -2.71 1.89
C SER A 80 -7.95 -2.91 3.40
N GLY A 81 -9.12 -2.52 3.95
CA GLY A 81 -9.43 -2.64 5.38
C GLY A 81 -8.82 -1.55 6.27
N LYS A 82 -8.07 -0.59 5.70
CA LYS A 82 -7.50 0.54 6.43
C LYS A 82 -8.26 1.83 6.16
N LEU A 83 -8.44 2.61 7.21
CA LEU A 83 -9.05 3.93 7.14
C LEU A 83 -8.02 4.94 6.60
N GLY A 84 -8.35 5.58 5.49
CA GLY A 84 -7.61 6.70 4.94
C GLY A 84 -8.43 7.98 4.96
N TYR A 85 -7.73 9.10 4.82
CA TYR A 85 -8.30 10.45 4.85
C TYR A 85 -7.94 11.22 3.59
N GLU A 86 -8.84 12.07 3.12
CA GLU A 86 -8.60 12.87 1.91
C GLU A 86 -7.55 13.96 2.16
N ALA A 87 -6.77 14.28 1.14
CA ALA A 87 -5.79 15.37 1.20
C ALA A 87 -6.41 16.74 1.52
N GLN A 88 -7.70 16.93 1.19
CA GLN A 88 -8.44 18.14 1.55
C GLN A 88 -8.58 18.30 3.07
N LEU A 89 -8.82 17.19 3.79
CA LEU A 89 -8.86 17.23 5.24
C LEU A 89 -7.48 17.50 5.81
N VAL A 90 -6.43 16.86 5.29
CA VAL A 90 -5.04 17.11 5.73
C VAL A 90 -4.69 18.60 5.58
N ASN A 91 -5.03 19.22 4.45
CA ASN A 91 -4.87 20.65 4.24
C ASN A 91 -5.63 21.47 5.30
N ALA A 92 -6.90 21.14 5.55
CA ALA A 92 -7.72 21.84 6.51
C ALA A 92 -7.15 21.73 7.94
N VAL A 93 -6.75 20.53 8.36
CA VAL A 93 -6.16 20.25 9.67
C VAL A 93 -4.89 21.08 9.88
N ILE A 94 -3.98 21.10 8.90
CA ILE A 94 -2.72 21.86 9.02
C ILE A 94 -2.99 23.36 9.02
N SER A 95 -3.87 23.84 8.13
CA SER A 95 -4.22 25.26 8.04
C SER A 95 -4.99 25.78 9.27
N SER A 96 -5.75 24.93 9.96
CA SER A 96 -6.40 25.27 11.23
C SER A 96 -5.49 25.05 12.44
N SER A 97 -4.40 24.30 12.27
CA SER A 97 -3.42 24.11 13.31
C SER A 97 -2.60 25.39 13.51
N THR A 98 -1.84 25.40 14.59
CA THR A 98 -0.90 26.46 14.86
C THR A 98 0.45 26.21 14.16
N ALA A 99 0.65 25.09 13.46
CA ALA A 99 1.95 24.71 12.90
C ALA A 99 2.41 25.60 11.74
N ILE A 100 1.46 26.19 11.00
CA ILE A 100 1.74 27.14 9.92
C ILE A 100 1.00 28.46 10.14
N THR A 101 1.48 29.51 9.48
CA THR A 101 0.81 30.81 9.42
C THR A 101 0.14 30.98 8.06
N GLY A 102 -1.19 31.15 8.06
CA GLY A 102 -1.95 31.39 6.83
C GLY A 102 -2.36 30.11 6.12
N ARG A 103 -2.06 30.01 4.82
CA ARG A 103 -2.46 28.89 3.95
C ARG A 103 -1.25 28.40 3.16
N PHE A 104 -1.39 27.21 2.57
CA PHE A 104 -0.41 26.70 1.62
C PHE A 104 -0.28 27.59 0.38
N HIS A 105 0.96 27.77 -0.04
CA HIS A 105 1.37 28.39 -1.29
C HIS A 105 1.72 27.29 -2.30
N TYR A 106 1.42 27.55 -3.56
CA TYR A 106 1.63 26.62 -4.66
C TYR A 106 2.43 27.32 -5.75
N ASP A 107 3.49 26.66 -6.18
CA ASP A 107 4.28 27.03 -7.34
C ASP A 107 4.13 25.93 -8.40
N TYR A 108 3.87 26.35 -9.64
CA TYR A 108 3.52 25.47 -10.74
C TYR A 108 4.50 25.71 -11.89
N GLY A 109 5.24 24.67 -12.26
CA GLY A 109 6.17 24.72 -13.39
C GLY A 109 5.71 23.91 -14.59
N GLY A 110 6.22 24.31 -15.75
CA GLY A 110 5.99 23.66 -17.03
C GLY A 110 4.67 24.06 -17.73
N ASP A 111 4.49 23.56 -18.96
CA ASP A 111 3.31 23.86 -19.77
C ASP A 111 2.18 22.85 -19.56
N TRP A 112 1.30 23.17 -18.61
CA TRP A 112 0.14 22.36 -18.23
C TRP A 112 -0.94 22.25 -19.32
N SER A 113 -0.92 23.11 -20.35
CA SER A 113 -1.92 23.05 -21.43
C SER A 113 -1.88 21.70 -22.18
N ARG A 114 -0.71 21.05 -22.21
CA ARG A 114 -0.47 19.74 -22.80
C ARG A 114 -1.23 18.59 -22.12
N CYS A 115 -1.57 18.73 -20.84
CA CYS A 115 -2.24 17.70 -20.03
C CYS A 115 -3.68 18.09 -19.64
N THR A 116 -4.43 18.65 -20.60
CA THR A 116 -5.83 19.11 -20.37
C THR A 116 -6.88 18.25 -21.09
N ILE A 117 -6.45 17.39 -22.02
CA ILE A 117 -7.36 16.64 -22.90
C ILE A 117 -7.51 15.20 -22.41
N SER A 118 -8.75 14.77 -22.26
CA SER A 118 -9.11 13.39 -21.94
C SER A 118 -9.97 12.81 -23.07
N LYS A 119 -9.86 11.50 -23.31
CA LYS A 119 -10.69 10.78 -24.27
C LYS A 119 -11.49 9.69 -23.57
N GLU A 120 -12.69 9.42 -24.06
CA GLU A 120 -13.48 8.27 -23.62
C GLU A 120 -13.07 7.06 -24.44
N VAL A 121 -12.73 5.97 -23.76
CA VAL A 121 -12.37 4.70 -24.39
C VAL A 121 -13.28 3.62 -23.84
N THR A 122 -13.90 2.89 -24.76
CA THR A 122 -14.75 1.75 -24.45
C THR A 122 -13.87 0.53 -24.22
N VAL A 123 -13.73 0.12 -22.95
CA VAL A 123 -12.91 -1.02 -22.56
C VAL A 123 -13.81 -2.21 -22.25
N LYS A 124 -13.47 -3.38 -22.81
CA LYS A 124 -14.11 -4.65 -22.45
C LYS A 124 -13.43 -5.20 -21.19
N ARG A 125 -14.20 -5.42 -20.13
CA ARG A 125 -13.72 -6.04 -18.89
C ARG A 125 -14.39 -7.38 -18.67
N LYS A 126 -13.63 -8.35 -18.17
CA LYS A 126 -14.15 -9.66 -17.73
C LYS A 126 -14.51 -9.57 -16.26
N GLY A 127 -15.78 -9.79 -15.94
CA GLY A 127 -16.28 -9.96 -14.58
C GLY A 127 -16.66 -11.41 -14.30
N SER A 128 -17.06 -11.67 -13.05
CA SER A 128 -17.54 -12.99 -12.59
C SER A 128 -18.76 -13.53 -13.37
N LYS A 129 -19.50 -12.66 -14.07
CA LYS A 129 -20.70 -13.00 -14.87
C LYS A 129 -20.53 -12.84 -16.38
N GLY A 130 -19.28 -12.70 -16.87
CA GLY A 130 -18.97 -12.57 -18.31
C GLY A 130 -18.28 -11.26 -18.68
N GLU A 131 -18.11 -11.02 -19.99
CA GLU A 131 -17.57 -9.74 -20.51
C GLU A 131 -18.64 -8.65 -20.47
N TYR A 132 -18.30 -7.52 -19.87
CA TYR A 132 -19.10 -6.30 -19.92
C TYR A 132 -18.25 -5.15 -20.46
N THR A 133 -18.92 -4.20 -21.10
CA THR A 133 -18.26 -3.05 -21.71
C THR A 133 -18.45 -1.84 -20.81
N THR A 134 -17.36 -1.15 -20.47
CA THR A 134 -17.39 0.08 -19.68
C THR A 134 -16.69 1.20 -20.43
N THR A 135 -17.34 2.35 -20.50
CA THR A 135 -16.72 3.58 -21.01
C THR A 135 -15.89 4.19 -19.90
N GLU A 136 -14.57 4.25 -20.10
CA GLU A 136 -13.65 4.86 -19.14
C GLU A 136 -12.98 6.09 -19.77
N ARG A 137 -12.87 7.15 -18.97
CA ARG A 137 -12.17 8.38 -19.38
C ARG A 137 -10.68 8.19 -19.14
N VAL A 138 -9.90 8.13 -20.21
CA VAL A 138 -8.44 7.96 -20.17
C VAL A 138 -7.74 9.23 -20.66
N ARG A 139 -6.47 9.41 -20.26
CA ARG A 139 -5.66 10.54 -20.74
C ARG A 139 -5.50 10.51 -22.25
N ALA A 140 -5.55 11.67 -22.90
CA ALA A 140 -5.29 11.83 -24.33
C ALA A 140 -3.89 12.40 -24.63
N TRP A 141 -3.02 12.49 -23.62
CA TRP A 141 -1.62 12.90 -23.74
C TRP A 141 -0.66 11.74 -23.43
N SER A 142 0.60 11.90 -23.81
CA SER A 142 1.69 10.93 -23.64
C SER A 142 2.59 11.24 -22.44
N ASP A 143 3.49 10.33 -22.06
CA ASP A 143 4.45 10.56 -20.97
C ASP A 143 5.44 11.69 -21.27
N ALA A 144 5.75 11.91 -22.56
CA ALA A 144 6.62 13.02 -22.99
C ALA A 144 5.98 14.39 -22.71
N ASP A 145 4.64 14.47 -22.79
CA ASP A 145 3.89 15.70 -22.51
C ASP A 145 3.94 16.08 -21.02
N GLU A 146 4.18 15.10 -20.15
CA GLU A 146 4.27 15.28 -18.70
C GLU A 146 5.66 15.78 -18.25
N MET A 147 6.66 15.73 -19.14
CA MET A 147 8.02 16.14 -18.83
C MET A 147 8.08 17.63 -18.45
N GLY A 148 8.74 17.90 -17.32
CA GLY A 148 8.92 19.26 -16.79
C GLY A 148 7.69 19.84 -16.08
N LEU A 149 6.55 19.12 -16.05
CA LEU A 149 5.39 19.54 -15.27
C LEU A 149 5.61 19.22 -13.80
N PHE A 150 5.57 20.23 -12.93
CA PHE A 150 5.69 20.02 -11.49
C PHE A 150 4.75 20.93 -10.69
N VAL A 151 4.45 20.48 -9.49
CA VAL A 151 3.89 21.31 -8.43
C VAL A 151 4.81 21.29 -7.23
N ARG A 152 5.11 22.47 -6.70
CA ARG A 152 5.82 22.67 -5.44
C ARG A 152 4.87 23.31 -4.44
N VAL A 153 4.84 22.79 -3.22
CA VAL A 153 3.99 23.31 -2.15
C VAL A 153 4.86 23.86 -1.03
N GLY A 154 4.47 24.98 -0.45
CA GLY A 154 5.15 25.57 0.70
C GLY A 154 4.17 26.23 1.66
N ALA A 155 4.60 26.44 2.90
CA ALA A 155 3.88 27.23 3.88
C ALA A 155 4.87 27.95 4.80
N VAL A 156 4.43 29.02 5.45
CA VAL A 156 5.22 29.70 6.48
C VAL A 156 5.06 28.93 7.78
N ILE A 157 6.11 28.26 8.24
CA ILE A 157 6.07 27.49 9.51
C ILE A 157 6.00 28.46 10.69
N ARG A 158 5.40 28.04 11.81
CA ARG A 158 5.32 28.88 13.02
C ARG A 158 6.71 29.34 13.44
N GLY A 159 6.86 30.66 13.57
CA GLY A 159 8.12 31.29 14.00
C GLY A 159 9.03 31.66 12.83
N GLU A 160 8.75 31.17 11.63
CA GLU A 160 9.43 31.57 10.41
C GLU A 160 8.72 32.75 9.75
N LYS A 161 9.45 33.49 8.90
CA LYS A 161 8.92 34.64 8.14
C LYS A 161 8.79 34.36 6.65
N GLU A 162 9.58 33.41 6.15
CA GLU A 162 9.61 33.05 4.74
C GLU A 162 8.85 31.75 4.50
N ILE A 163 8.51 31.51 3.24
CA ILE A 163 7.82 30.27 2.84
C ILE A 163 8.86 29.15 2.84
N THR A 164 8.63 28.13 3.66
CA THR A 164 9.38 26.89 3.60
C THR A 164 8.77 26.03 2.51
N TRP A 165 9.45 25.98 1.37
CA TRP A 165 9.02 25.21 0.21
C TRP A 165 9.49 23.76 0.30
N GLY A 166 8.61 22.81 -0.06
CA GLY A 166 8.97 21.41 -0.25
C GLY A 166 9.69 21.19 -1.57
N GLU A 167 10.09 19.96 -1.86
CA GLU A 167 10.66 19.60 -3.17
C GLU A 167 9.58 19.69 -4.27
N PRO A 168 9.95 20.09 -5.51
CA PRO A 168 9.03 20.03 -6.64
C PRO A 168 8.67 18.58 -6.97
N VAL A 169 7.38 18.27 -6.98
CA VAL A 169 6.87 16.96 -7.36
C VAL A 169 6.53 16.99 -8.85
N TYR A 170 7.24 16.19 -9.64
CA TYR A 170 7.03 16.10 -11.08
C TYR A 170 5.90 15.13 -11.41
N LEU A 171 5.05 15.48 -12.37
CA LEU A 171 3.95 14.61 -12.80
C LEU A 171 4.51 13.27 -13.31
N SER A 172 5.55 13.34 -14.13
CA SER A 172 6.20 12.18 -14.73
C SER A 172 6.81 11.19 -13.72
N SER A 173 7.16 11.65 -12.50
CA SER A 173 7.70 10.76 -11.46
C SER A 173 6.62 10.03 -10.65
N VAL A 174 5.34 10.41 -10.81
CA VAL A 174 4.23 9.78 -10.07
C VAL A 174 3.81 8.48 -10.75
N VAL A 175 4.22 7.34 -10.17
CA VAL A 175 3.90 6.00 -10.68
C VAL A 175 2.47 5.57 -10.35
N VAL A 176 1.97 5.88 -9.15
CA VAL A 176 0.66 5.41 -8.68
C VAL A 176 -0.41 6.48 -8.94
N ARG A 177 -1.38 6.18 -9.81
CA ARG A 177 -2.43 7.12 -10.26
C ARG A 177 -3.81 6.46 -10.31
N ASN A 178 -4.23 5.88 -9.20
CA ASN A 178 -5.45 5.05 -9.11
C ASN A 178 -6.76 5.85 -9.06
N SER A 179 -6.69 7.19 -9.06
CA SER A 179 -7.87 8.06 -9.11
C SER A 179 -8.18 8.50 -10.54
N PRO A 180 -9.45 8.47 -11.00
CA PRO A 180 -9.83 9.01 -12.30
C PRO A 180 -9.55 10.52 -12.41
N LEU A 181 -9.39 11.21 -11.27
CA LEU A 181 -9.02 12.62 -11.24
C LEU A 181 -7.60 12.89 -11.77
N TRP A 182 -6.72 11.88 -11.85
CA TRP A 182 -5.42 12.05 -12.52
C TRP A 182 -5.57 12.28 -14.04
N VAL A 183 -6.71 11.88 -14.61
CA VAL A 183 -7.02 12.09 -16.04
C VAL A 183 -7.78 13.40 -16.25
N SER A 184 -8.74 13.73 -15.38
CA SER A 184 -9.57 14.92 -15.57
C SER A 184 -9.00 16.19 -14.95
N ASN A 185 -8.23 16.07 -13.86
CA ASN A 185 -7.64 17.18 -13.14
C ASN A 185 -6.26 16.83 -12.52
N PRO A 186 -5.26 16.51 -13.37
CA PRO A 186 -3.93 16.10 -12.92
C PRO A 186 -3.23 17.17 -12.07
N LYS A 187 -3.42 18.45 -12.40
CA LYS A 187 -2.79 19.57 -11.70
C LYS A 187 -3.21 19.64 -10.23
N GLN A 188 -4.51 19.47 -9.96
CA GLN A 188 -5.02 19.44 -8.60
C GLN A 188 -4.57 18.19 -7.84
N GLN A 189 -4.55 17.02 -8.50
CA GLN A 189 -4.07 15.79 -7.88
C GLN A 189 -2.59 15.86 -7.49
N LEU A 190 -1.76 16.43 -8.35
CA LEU A 190 -0.33 16.62 -8.05
C LEU A 190 -0.12 17.61 -6.90
N ALA A 191 -0.94 18.68 -6.83
CA ALA A 191 -0.91 19.62 -5.70
C ALA A 191 -1.28 18.95 -4.36
N TYR A 192 -2.26 18.04 -4.36
CA TYR A 192 -2.59 17.26 -3.18
C TYR A 192 -1.45 16.31 -2.78
N LEU A 193 -0.80 15.67 -3.74
CA LEU A 193 0.35 14.81 -3.45
C LEU A 193 1.52 15.61 -2.84
N ALA A 194 1.86 16.76 -3.45
CA ALA A 194 2.92 17.63 -2.96
C ALA A 194 2.63 18.19 -1.56
N LEU A 195 1.36 18.55 -1.27
CA LEU A 195 0.95 18.97 0.07
C LEU A 195 1.16 17.86 1.11
N LYS A 196 0.86 16.61 0.75
CA LYS A 196 1.08 15.46 1.65
C LYS A 196 2.56 15.25 1.94
N TYR A 197 3.42 15.29 0.92
CA TYR A 197 4.87 15.16 1.11
C TYR A 197 5.43 16.29 1.96
N TRP A 198 4.98 17.52 1.75
CA TRP A 198 5.34 18.65 2.60
C TRP A 198 4.90 18.43 4.05
N ALA A 199 3.64 18.04 4.26
CA ALA A 199 3.08 17.80 5.59
C ALA A 199 3.83 16.71 6.36
N ARG A 200 4.22 15.63 5.68
CA ARG A 200 5.01 14.53 6.26
C ARG A 200 6.38 14.98 6.73
N LEU A 201 6.99 15.93 6.01
CA LEU A 201 8.32 16.42 6.32
C LEU A 201 8.32 17.47 7.42
N TYR A 202 7.37 18.43 7.39
CA TYR A 202 7.42 19.64 8.21
C TYR A 202 6.38 19.70 9.34
N THR A 203 5.25 18.97 9.21
CA THR A 203 4.20 18.93 10.24
C THR A 203 3.74 17.50 10.54
N PRO A 204 4.65 16.53 10.78
CA PRO A 204 4.28 15.15 11.04
C PRO A 204 3.47 14.96 12.33
N ASP A 205 3.69 15.83 13.31
CA ASP A 205 3.01 15.90 14.60
C ASP A 205 1.54 16.30 14.47
N VAL A 206 1.19 17.11 13.47
CA VAL A 206 -0.19 17.54 13.21
C VAL A 206 -1.00 16.42 12.56
N ILE A 207 -0.38 15.69 11.63
CA ILE A 207 -1.05 14.62 10.86
C ILE A 207 -1.00 13.26 11.57
N LEU A 208 -0.14 13.07 12.58
CA LEU A 208 -0.08 11.88 13.45
C LEU A 208 -0.09 10.53 12.73
N GLY A 209 0.56 10.45 11.56
CA GLY A 209 0.64 9.21 10.79
C GLY A 209 -0.65 8.81 10.06
N VAL A 210 -1.65 9.70 9.99
CA VAL A 210 -2.88 9.46 9.21
C VAL A 210 -2.56 9.27 7.74
N TYR A 211 -3.00 8.15 7.15
CA TYR A 211 -2.77 7.84 5.73
C TYR A 211 -3.82 8.46 4.82
N THR A 212 -3.42 8.75 3.59
CA THR A 212 -4.32 9.15 2.50
C THR A 212 -4.58 8.01 1.53
N LYS A 213 -5.60 8.15 0.67
CA LYS A 213 -6.02 7.11 -0.27
C LYS A 213 -4.87 6.57 -1.09
N GLU A 214 -4.13 7.49 -1.68
CA GLU A 214 -3.05 7.16 -2.60
C GLU A 214 -1.86 6.51 -1.87
N GLU A 215 -1.66 6.81 -0.57
CA GLU A 215 -0.63 6.14 0.24
C GLU A 215 -1.05 4.71 0.60
N LEU A 216 -2.30 4.49 0.99
CA LEU A 216 -2.78 3.15 1.35
C LEU A 216 -2.79 2.18 0.17
N GLU A 217 -3.10 2.69 -1.03
CA GLU A 217 -3.12 1.86 -2.24
C GLU A 217 -1.71 1.49 -2.74
N GLY A 218 -0.68 2.25 -2.36
CA GLY A 218 0.73 1.97 -2.69
C GLY A 218 1.44 1.04 -1.69
N HIS A 219 0.97 1.00 -0.43
CA HIS A 219 1.55 0.17 0.63
C HIS A 219 0.69 -1.07 0.87
N LEU A 220 0.91 -2.12 0.08
CA LEU A 220 0.66 -3.47 0.58
C LEU A 220 1.71 -3.72 1.69
N GLU A 221 1.41 -3.29 2.91
CA GLU A 221 2.23 -3.59 4.07
C GLU A 221 2.41 -5.11 4.16
N LYS A 222 3.65 -5.56 3.97
CA LYS A 222 4.05 -6.93 4.30
C LYS A 222 4.21 -7.00 5.81
N GLU A 223 3.48 -7.89 6.48
CA GLU A 223 3.78 -8.22 7.86
C GLU A 223 5.19 -8.83 7.92
N ILE A 224 6.10 -8.18 8.66
CA ILE A 224 7.49 -8.65 8.84
C ILE A 224 7.63 -9.50 10.12
N ASN A 225 6.61 -9.55 10.98
CA ASN A 225 6.59 -10.45 12.14
C ASN A 225 5.17 -10.59 12.71
N PRO A 226 4.41 -11.67 12.39
CA PRO A 226 3.15 -11.92 13.08
C PRO A 226 3.47 -12.28 14.53
N ARG A 227 2.98 -11.48 15.50
CA ARG A 227 2.95 -11.94 16.89
C ARG A 227 1.93 -13.07 16.98
N PRO A 228 2.25 -14.22 17.61
CA PRO A 228 1.23 -15.21 17.89
C PRO A 228 0.16 -14.54 18.75
N SER A 229 -1.07 -14.50 18.24
CA SER A 229 -2.23 -14.06 19.00
C SER A 229 -2.31 -14.93 20.25
N ALA A 230 -2.21 -14.28 21.42
CA ALA A 230 -2.50 -14.92 22.69
C ALA A 230 -4.01 -15.15 22.78
N ASP A 231 -4.49 -16.19 22.10
CA ASP A 231 -5.79 -16.77 22.40
C ASP A 231 -5.71 -17.32 23.82
N ARG A 232 -6.31 -16.60 24.75
CA ARG A 232 -6.58 -17.11 26.10
C ARG A 232 -7.54 -18.27 25.91
N VAL A 233 -7.02 -19.49 26.04
CA VAL A 233 -7.82 -20.70 26.17
C VAL A 233 -8.71 -20.53 27.40
N ASP A 234 -10.01 -20.44 27.18
CA ASP A 234 -10.99 -20.40 28.26
C ASP A 234 -11.25 -21.85 28.71
N ILE A 235 -10.76 -22.19 29.90
CA ILE A 235 -11.01 -23.48 30.57
C ILE A 235 -12.39 -23.39 31.20
N HIS A 236 -13.46 -23.65 30.43
CA HIS A 236 -14.72 -24.19 30.94
C HIS A 236 -15.73 -24.49 29.82
N SER A 237 -15.47 -25.55 29.06
CA SER A 237 -16.54 -26.31 28.39
C SER A 237 -16.01 -27.65 27.90
N MET A 238 -15.70 -28.55 28.83
CA MET A 238 -15.68 -29.99 28.58
C MET A 238 -16.85 -30.56 29.37
N ASP A 239 -17.94 -30.87 28.67
CA ASP A 239 -18.87 -31.90 29.12
C ASP A 239 -19.43 -32.64 27.89
N GLU A 240 -19.44 -33.97 27.98
CA GLU A 240 -19.72 -34.95 26.93
C GLU A 240 -21.22 -34.93 26.54
N SER A 241 -21.64 -35.21 25.29
CA SER A 241 -21.75 -36.54 24.67
C SER A 241 -22.39 -36.42 23.26
N PRO A 242 -22.34 -37.47 22.40
CA PRO A 242 -22.28 -37.34 20.94
C PRO A 242 -23.65 -37.35 20.25
N VAL A 243 -23.76 -36.65 19.11
CA VAL A 243 -24.84 -36.89 18.14
C VAL A 243 -24.25 -37.01 16.73
N ILE A 244 -24.43 -38.21 16.20
CA ILE A 244 -24.11 -38.66 14.85
C ILE A 244 -25.01 -37.93 13.85
N VAL A 245 -24.43 -37.29 12.84
CA VAL A 245 -25.09 -37.02 11.56
C VAL A 245 -24.14 -37.39 10.44
N THR A 246 -24.72 -38.11 9.50
CA THR A 246 -24.17 -38.94 8.43
C THR A 246 -23.21 -38.23 7.48
N SER A 247 -22.16 -38.98 7.17
CA SER A 247 -21.22 -38.83 6.07
C SER A 247 -21.93 -38.91 4.72
N GLU A 248 -21.78 -37.89 3.90
CA GLU A 248 -21.57 -38.03 2.46
C GLU A 248 -20.87 -36.75 1.96
N ASP A 249 -19.68 -36.98 1.39
CA ASP A 249 -18.77 -36.05 0.71
C ASP A 249 -17.87 -35.10 1.54
N VAL A 250 -17.09 -35.68 2.46
CA VAL A 250 -15.78 -35.11 2.81
C VAL A 250 -14.73 -36.22 2.75
N GLN A 251 -13.98 -36.27 1.65
CA GLN A 251 -12.70 -36.99 1.60
C GLN A 251 -11.70 -36.22 2.50
N LYS A 252 -11.61 -36.61 3.77
CA LYS A 252 -10.52 -36.18 4.67
C LYS A 252 -9.24 -36.87 4.21
N TYR A 253 -8.27 -36.10 3.73
CA TYR A 253 -6.89 -36.56 3.62
C TYR A 253 -6.25 -36.48 5.01
N GLU A 254 -5.87 -37.63 5.57
CA GLU A 254 -5.04 -37.76 6.77
C GLU A 254 -3.55 -37.43 6.51
N ASP A 255 -3.17 -36.99 5.30
CA ASP A 255 -1.77 -36.95 4.86
C ASP A 255 -1.31 -35.56 4.37
N GLN A 256 -1.72 -34.51 5.09
CA GLN A 256 -1.31 -33.13 4.76
C GLN A 256 0.21 -32.92 4.93
N ASP A 257 0.84 -33.60 5.90
CA ASP A 257 2.27 -33.45 6.19
C ASP A 257 3.16 -34.19 5.17
N GLY A 258 2.69 -35.34 4.66
CA GLY A 258 3.35 -36.09 3.58
C GLY A 258 3.35 -35.32 2.26
N TRP A 259 2.21 -34.74 1.86
CA TRP A 259 2.13 -33.92 0.65
C TRP A 259 3.03 -32.68 0.73
N VAL A 260 3.09 -32.00 1.88
CA VAL A 260 3.95 -30.83 2.07
C VAL A 260 5.42 -31.19 1.91
N THR A 261 5.83 -32.33 2.45
CA THR A 261 7.21 -32.81 2.38
C THR A 261 7.59 -33.18 0.94
N ASP A 262 6.71 -33.93 0.24
CA ASP A 262 6.87 -34.23 -1.19
C ASP A 262 6.93 -32.96 -2.04
N PHE A 263 6.04 -31.99 -1.76
CA PHE A 263 5.97 -30.75 -2.52
C PHE A 263 7.24 -29.90 -2.33
N ARG A 264 7.81 -29.85 -1.11
CA ARG A 264 9.11 -29.21 -0.86
C ARG A 264 10.23 -29.88 -1.65
N GLN A 265 10.26 -31.21 -1.68
CA GLN A 265 11.26 -31.96 -2.45
C GLN A 265 11.14 -31.68 -3.95
N ARG A 266 9.91 -31.67 -4.49
CA ARG A 266 9.65 -31.35 -5.91
C ARG A 266 10.05 -29.91 -6.28
N ILE A 267 10.00 -28.96 -5.35
CA ILE A 267 10.54 -27.61 -5.57
C ILE A 267 12.07 -27.68 -5.71
N GLU A 268 12.75 -28.40 -4.82
CA GLU A 268 14.21 -28.50 -4.83
C GLU A 268 14.72 -29.23 -6.08
N ASP A 269 14.02 -30.28 -6.50
CA ASP A 269 14.38 -31.11 -7.67
C ASP A 269 14.00 -30.46 -9.01
N SER A 270 13.20 -29.39 -9.00
CA SER A 270 12.78 -28.72 -10.23
C SER A 270 13.98 -28.09 -10.96
N ASN A 271 14.15 -28.44 -12.23
CA ASN A 271 15.28 -28.01 -13.06
C ASN A 271 14.84 -27.11 -14.22
N SER A 272 13.54 -26.88 -14.38
CA SER A 272 12.98 -26.04 -15.44
C SER A 272 12.04 -24.94 -14.93
N THR A 273 12.00 -23.83 -15.66
CA THR A 273 11.07 -22.72 -15.45
C THR A 273 9.62 -23.14 -15.72
N VAL A 274 9.41 -24.18 -16.54
CA VAL A 274 8.10 -24.76 -16.82
C VAL A 274 7.59 -25.56 -15.60
N GLU A 275 8.44 -26.38 -14.98
CA GLU A 275 8.10 -27.18 -13.80
C GLU A 275 7.75 -26.29 -12.60
N THR A 276 8.54 -25.25 -12.35
CA THR A 276 8.25 -24.28 -11.29
C THR A 276 6.98 -23.47 -11.53
N THR A 277 6.61 -23.24 -12.80
CA THR A 277 5.32 -22.62 -13.15
C THR A 277 4.15 -23.56 -12.86
N ALA A 278 4.29 -24.86 -13.14
CA ALA A 278 3.30 -25.87 -12.80
C ALA A 278 3.13 -26.03 -11.28
N LEU A 279 4.24 -26.11 -10.53
CA LEU A 279 4.22 -26.13 -9.06
C LEU A 279 3.53 -24.89 -8.48
N ARG A 280 3.73 -23.72 -9.09
CA ARG A 280 3.03 -22.49 -8.65
C ARG A 280 1.52 -22.60 -8.79
N GLN A 281 1.04 -23.19 -9.88
CA GLN A 281 -0.40 -23.42 -10.10
C GLN A 281 -0.96 -24.46 -9.13
N GLU A 282 -0.20 -25.52 -8.86
CA GLU A 282 -0.55 -26.57 -7.91
C GLU A 282 -0.66 -26.06 -6.46
N VAL A 283 0.26 -25.20 -6.01
CA VAL A 283 0.17 -24.61 -4.67
C VAL A 283 -1.00 -23.62 -4.55
N GLU A 284 -1.38 -22.96 -5.64
CA GLU A 284 -2.50 -22.02 -5.67
C GLU A 284 -3.85 -22.75 -5.63
N SER A 285 -3.96 -23.94 -6.22
CA SER A 285 -5.18 -24.76 -6.14
C SER A 285 -5.39 -25.36 -4.74
N GLN A 286 -4.30 -25.63 -4.01
CA GLN A 286 -4.34 -26.20 -2.66
C GLN A 286 -4.45 -25.15 -1.53
N LYS A 287 -4.48 -23.85 -1.88
CA LYS A 287 -4.48 -22.73 -0.91
C LYS A 287 -5.52 -22.87 0.22
N ASN A 288 -6.74 -23.31 -0.11
CA ASN A 288 -7.82 -23.44 0.87
C ASN A 288 -7.68 -24.70 1.75
N ALA A 289 -6.95 -25.72 1.29
CA ALA A 289 -6.76 -26.98 2.00
C ALA A 289 -5.58 -26.91 3.00
N ILE A 290 -4.48 -26.26 2.63
CA ILE A 290 -3.25 -26.25 3.44
C ILE A 290 -3.14 -25.06 4.42
N GLY A 291 -4.05 -24.11 4.34
CA GLY A 291 -4.05 -22.89 5.17
C GLY A 291 -3.06 -21.83 4.68
N ILE A 292 -3.30 -20.58 5.09
CA ILE A 292 -2.58 -19.39 4.59
C ILE A 292 -1.09 -19.45 4.92
N THR A 293 -0.72 -19.89 6.12
CA THR A 293 0.68 -19.94 6.59
C THR A 293 1.55 -20.82 5.68
N LEU A 294 1.14 -22.06 5.49
CA LEU A 294 1.86 -23.06 4.70
C LEU A 294 1.85 -22.73 3.20
N TYR A 295 0.71 -22.25 2.70
CA TYR A 295 0.61 -21.74 1.33
C TYR A 295 1.62 -20.62 1.05
N THR A 296 1.76 -19.67 1.97
CA THR A 296 2.66 -18.51 1.78
C THR A 296 4.13 -18.95 1.78
N GLU A 297 4.50 -19.91 2.65
CA GLU A 297 5.83 -20.53 2.67
C GLU A 297 6.14 -21.24 1.35
N LEU A 298 5.28 -22.19 0.93
CA LEU A 298 5.52 -23.02 -0.25
C LEU A 298 5.53 -22.18 -1.54
N LYS A 299 4.61 -21.21 -1.66
CA LYS A 299 4.61 -20.25 -2.77
C LYS A 299 5.89 -19.41 -2.81
N GLY A 300 6.39 -18.97 -1.65
CA GLY A 300 7.66 -18.26 -1.55
C GLY A 300 8.83 -19.09 -2.08
N LYS A 301 8.92 -20.36 -1.68
CA LYS A 301 9.94 -21.30 -2.14
C LYS A 301 9.88 -21.59 -3.64
N VAL A 302 8.67 -21.80 -4.19
CA VAL A 302 8.47 -21.98 -5.64
C VAL A 302 8.97 -20.76 -6.42
N VAL A 303 8.61 -19.55 -5.97
CA VAL A 303 9.01 -18.29 -6.62
C VAL A 303 10.53 -18.09 -6.55
N GLN A 304 11.14 -18.37 -5.40
CA GLN A 304 12.59 -18.28 -5.23
C GLN A 304 13.33 -19.24 -6.18
N ARG A 305 12.87 -20.49 -6.27
CA ARG A 305 13.43 -21.49 -7.21
C ARG A 305 13.26 -21.05 -8.67
N HIS A 306 12.09 -20.52 -9.04
CA HIS A 306 11.82 -20.01 -10.39
C HIS A 306 12.77 -18.87 -10.78
N HIS A 307 13.01 -17.91 -9.88
CA HIS A 307 13.97 -16.83 -10.14
C HIS A 307 15.40 -17.32 -10.26
N ARG A 308 15.80 -18.32 -9.45
CA ARG A 308 17.12 -18.95 -9.56
C ARG A 308 17.32 -19.64 -10.90
N LEU A 309 16.35 -20.44 -11.36
CA LEU A 309 16.42 -21.11 -12.66
C LEU A 309 16.43 -20.13 -13.83
N ASN A 310 15.60 -19.07 -13.79
CA ASN A 310 15.63 -18.02 -14.80
C ASN A 310 16.99 -17.31 -14.86
N ALA A 311 17.60 -17.03 -13.71
CA ALA A 311 18.93 -16.43 -13.65
C ALA A 311 19.98 -17.36 -14.26
N VAL A 312 19.97 -18.64 -13.91
CA VAL A 312 20.87 -19.65 -14.48
C VAL A 312 20.71 -19.75 -16.01
N CYS A 313 19.48 -19.95 -16.51
CA CYS A 313 19.24 -20.04 -17.96
C CYS A 313 19.65 -18.76 -18.70
N ARG A 314 19.47 -17.58 -18.09
CA ARG A 314 19.90 -16.31 -18.67
C ARG A 314 21.42 -16.23 -18.77
N ILE A 315 22.14 -16.60 -17.72
CA ILE A 315 23.61 -16.58 -17.68
C ILE A 315 24.18 -17.62 -18.63
N GLU A 316 23.68 -18.85 -18.62
CA GLU A 316 24.09 -19.91 -19.55
C GLU A 316 23.85 -19.52 -21.00
N LYS A 317 22.70 -18.92 -21.31
CA LYS A 317 22.43 -18.39 -22.65
C LYS A 317 23.44 -17.32 -23.04
N MET A 318 23.71 -16.36 -22.14
CA MET A 318 24.68 -15.31 -22.42
C MET A 318 26.10 -15.84 -22.57
N ILE A 319 26.47 -16.91 -21.84
CA ILE A 319 27.76 -17.62 -22.01
C ILE A 319 27.81 -18.32 -23.37
N ASN A 320 26.75 -19.03 -23.76
CA ASN A 320 26.67 -19.74 -25.04
C ASN A 320 26.61 -18.79 -26.25
N ASP A 321 26.04 -17.59 -26.07
CA ASP A 321 25.93 -16.54 -27.09
C ASP A 321 27.22 -15.68 -27.19
N LEU A 322 28.27 -15.97 -26.41
CA LEU A 322 29.56 -15.27 -26.50
C LEU A 322 30.23 -15.56 -27.87
N PRO A 323 30.59 -14.52 -28.65
CA PRO A 323 31.33 -14.70 -29.90
C PRO A 323 32.78 -15.10 -29.61
N GLY A 324 33.50 -15.66 -30.59
CA GLY A 324 34.92 -16.00 -30.39
C GLY A 324 35.79 -14.78 -30.05
N SER A 325 36.90 -15.00 -29.35
CA SER A 325 37.82 -13.99 -28.77
C SER A 325 38.45 -12.96 -29.74
N GLY A 326 38.10 -12.99 -31.02
CA GLY A 326 38.58 -12.03 -32.04
C GLY A 326 37.48 -11.11 -32.61
N ASP A 327 36.25 -11.18 -32.12
CA ASP A 327 35.13 -10.35 -32.61
C ASP A 327 35.12 -8.96 -31.92
N PRO A 328 34.96 -7.84 -32.65
CA PRO A 328 34.83 -6.50 -32.08
C PRO A 328 33.73 -6.35 -31.02
N GLU A 329 32.70 -7.22 -31.01
CA GLU A 329 31.62 -7.20 -30.03
C GLU A 329 31.87 -8.09 -28.79
N ALA A 330 32.97 -8.85 -28.76
CA ALA A 330 33.25 -9.83 -27.70
C ALA A 330 33.43 -9.17 -26.32
N GLU A 331 34.20 -8.08 -26.25
CA GLU A 331 34.46 -7.34 -25.01
C GLU A 331 33.18 -6.72 -24.41
N ALA A 332 32.32 -6.15 -25.28
CA ALA A 332 31.06 -5.54 -24.88
C ALA A 332 30.05 -6.58 -24.37
N LYS A 333 29.95 -7.74 -25.04
CA LYS A 333 29.08 -8.85 -24.60
C LYS A 333 29.58 -9.50 -23.32
N PHE A 334 30.88 -9.62 -23.14
CA PHE A 334 31.49 -10.12 -21.91
C PHE A 334 31.24 -9.18 -20.71
N THR A 335 31.39 -7.87 -20.91
CA THR A 335 31.07 -6.87 -19.89
C THR A 335 29.57 -6.88 -19.53
N ALA A 336 28.70 -7.08 -20.53
CA ALA A 336 27.26 -7.22 -20.30
C ALA A 336 26.93 -8.49 -19.48
N LEU A 337 27.67 -9.58 -19.69
CA LEU A 337 27.56 -10.83 -18.93
C LEU A 337 28.01 -10.65 -17.47
N GLU A 338 29.13 -9.97 -17.20
CA GLU A 338 29.58 -9.65 -15.83
C GLU A 338 28.52 -8.80 -15.08
N ASN A 339 27.96 -7.79 -15.76
CA ASN A 339 26.90 -6.96 -15.19
C ASN A 339 25.61 -7.76 -14.91
N ALA A 340 25.24 -8.66 -15.81
CA ALA A 340 24.08 -9.53 -15.63
C ALA A 340 24.29 -10.52 -14.46
N LEU A 341 25.50 -11.06 -14.30
CA LEU A 341 25.86 -11.94 -13.19
C LEU A 341 25.81 -11.19 -11.85
N ASN A 342 26.36 -9.99 -11.78
CA ASN A 342 26.32 -9.13 -10.59
C ASN A 342 24.89 -8.76 -10.18
N ALA A 343 24.03 -8.47 -11.15
CA ALA A 343 22.60 -8.20 -10.90
C ALA A 343 21.85 -9.46 -10.41
N ALA A 344 22.27 -10.65 -10.83
CA ALA A 344 21.66 -11.93 -10.47
C ALA A 344 22.18 -12.52 -9.13
N LYS A 345 23.13 -11.86 -8.45
CA LYS A 345 23.80 -12.34 -7.23
C LYS A 345 22.82 -12.82 -6.14
N VAL A 346 21.77 -12.04 -5.88
CA VAL A 346 20.76 -12.34 -4.84
C VAL A 346 20.00 -13.64 -5.14
N HIS A 347 19.86 -14.01 -6.42
CA HIS A 347 19.07 -15.17 -6.84
C HIS A 347 19.92 -16.43 -7.09
N LEU A 348 21.21 -16.27 -7.42
CA LEU A 348 22.12 -17.39 -7.70
C LEU A 348 22.68 -18.06 -6.43
N GLY A 349 22.80 -17.32 -5.33
CA GLY A 349 23.34 -17.86 -4.07
C GLY A 349 24.74 -18.45 -4.27
N GLU A 350 24.95 -19.69 -3.84
CA GLU A 350 26.23 -20.42 -3.95
C GLU A 350 26.72 -20.60 -5.40
N LEU A 351 25.83 -20.57 -6.40
CA LEU A 351 26.23 -20.67 -7.81
C LEU A 351 26.94 -19.41 -8.32
N TYR A 352 26.77 -18.27 -7.64
CA TYR A 352 27.39 -17.01 -8.04
C TYR A 352 28.91 -17.10 -8.02
N ASP A 353 29.48 -17.71 -6.98
CA ASP A 353 30.94 -17.84 -6.83
C ASP A 353 31.51 -18.75 -7.92
N GLY A 354 30.80 -19.84 -8.26
CA GLY A 354 31.17 -20.73 -9.37
C GLY A 354 31.19 -20.01 -10.72
N TYR A 355 30.11 -19.28 -11.06
CA TYR A 355 30.08 -18.50 -12.30
C TYR A 355 31.14 -17.38 -12.32
N THR A 356 31.42 -16.77 -11.17
CA THR A 356 32.43 -15.72 -11.06
C THR A 356 33.83 -16.27 -11.33
N ILE A 357 34.15 -17.46 -10.81
CA ILE A 357 35.43 -18.14 -11.10
C ILE A 357 35.54 -18.45 -12.60
N THR A 358 34.52 -19.08 -13.19
CA THR A 358 34.51 -19.41 -14.62
C THR A 358 34.67 -18.17 -15.51
N LEU A 359 33.99 -17.07 -15.19
CA LEU A 359 34.16 -15.82 -15.93
C LEU A 359 35.55 -15.22 -15.72
N ASN A 360 36.10 -15.23 -14.51
CA ASN A 360 37.45 -14.73 -14.27
C ASN A 360 38.52 -15.54 -15.00
N ASP A 361 38.33 -16.85 -15.16
CA ASP A 361 39.23 -17.71 -15.94
C ASP A 361 39.13 -17.44 -17.45
N MET A 362 37.92 -17.12 -17.96
CA MET A 362 37.69 -16.76 -19.37
C MET A 362 38.08 -15.31 -19.69
N LYS A 363 38.10 -14.42 -18.69
CA LYS A 363 38.34 -12.98 -18.84
C LYS A 363 39.59 -12.62 -19.66
N PRO A 364 40.75 -13.27 -19.48
CA PRO A 364 41.96 -12.98 -20.26
C PRO A 364 41.82 -13.25 -21.77
N GLU A 365 40.86 -14.07 -22.19
CA GLU A 365 40.62 -14.40 -23.61
C GLU A 365 39.72 -13.37 -24.30
N TYR A 366 38.88 -12.65 -23.56
CA TYR A 366 37.85 -11.73 -24.10
C TYR A 366 38.17 -10.25 -23.85
N ILE A 367 38.88 -9.98 -22.76
CA ILE A 367 39.39 -8.68 -22.39
C ILE A 367 40.91 -8.87 -22.37
N GLY A 368 41.53 -8.79 -23.56
CA GLY A 368 42.98 -8.90 -23.67
C GLY A 368 43.68 -7.91 -22.73
N ALA A 369 44.84 -8.32 -22.21
CA ALA A 369 45.71 -7.54 -21.32
C ALA A 369 46.01 -6.12 -21.83
#